data_AF-A0A7W2M6W9-F1
#
_entry.id   AF-A0A7W2M6W9-F1
#
_cell.length_a   1.000
_cell.length_b   1.000
_cell.length_c   1.000
_cell.angle_alpha   90.00
_cell.angle_beta   90.00
_cell.angle_gamma   90.00
#
_symmetry.space_group_name_H-M   'P 1'
#
loop_
_entity.id
_entity.type
_entity.pdbx_description
1 polymer ?
#
loop_
_entity_poly.entity_id
_entity_poly.type
_entity_poly.pdbx_seq_one_letter_code
_entity_poly.pdbx_strand_id
1 'polypeptide(L)'
;MKYPFLLLLVLTFSCNHQKTVFLPEIEHADITEVHDISPIYIFYDETKADSLELNRNNVISTTNWLLNIDKRLTLGQVVPKIIMLQDKKRNAELHKNENSKNYFSCNDTSIQNLGFIEFTPIIYKMNSILPNVSSDYSNAKKKRMILNFKTPNDIKFVTLYNDSIIKNSTLKTLKTDLDALPNDKEYDIVLNINDQLTFQDYITFKSTLSKVKLGHVTINENEFIY
;
A
#
# COMPACT_ATOMS: atom_id res chain seq x y z
N MET A 1 47.84 -48.01 25.33
CA MET A 1 46.88 -47.65 24.25
C MET A 1 45.49 -47.51 24.85
N LYS A 2 44.66 -46.62 24.28
CA LYS A 2 43.21 -46.44 24.47
C LYS A 2 42.79 -45.26 25.38
N TYR A 3 42.77 -44.07 24.79
CA TYR A 3 41.74 -43.08 25.12
C TYR A 3 40.65 -43.21 24.04
N PRO A 4 39.38 -43.50 24.38
CA PRO A 4 38.32 -43.41 23.39
C PRO A 4 38.03 -41.92 23.17
N PHE A 5 38.26 -41.47 21.95
CA PHE A 5 37.91 -40.16 21.46
C PHE A 5 36.38 -40.08 21.38
N LEU A 6 35.74 -39.50 22.40
CA LEU A 6 34.30 -39.25 22.39
C LEU A 6 34.05 -38.02 21.51
N LEU A 7 33.88 -38.24 20.21
CA LEU A 7 33.46 -37.21 19.25
C LEU A 7 31.99 -36.88 19.52
N LEU A 8 31.74 -35.79 20.25
CA LEU A 8 30.40 -35.24 20.43
C LEU A 8 29.95 -34.62 19.10
N LEU A 9 29.16 -35.37 18.33
CA LEU A 9 28.52 -34.89 17.10
C LEU A 9 27.37 -33.94 17.48
N VAL A 10 27.66 -32.64 17.60
CA VAL A 10 26.62 -31.62 17.78
C VAL A 10 25.95 -31.38 16.44
N LEU A 11 24.84 -32.08 16.18
CA LEU A 11 23.96 -31.80 15.05
C LEU A 11 23.15 -30.54 15.37
N THR A 12 23.62 -29.37 14.91
CA THR A 12 22.82 -28.15 14.91
C THR A 12 21.79 -28.25 13.78
N PHE A 13 20.60 -28.76 14.09
CA PHE A 13 19.44 -28.61 13.21
C PHE A 13 19.02 -27.13 13.24
N SER A 14 19.56 -26.32 12.31
CA SER A 14 18.95 -25.04 12.01
C SER A 14 17.62 -25.33 11.32
N CYS A 15 16.54 -25.39 12.09
CA CYS A 15 15.19 -25.37 11.57
C CYS A 15 14.95 -23.96 11.00
N ASN A 16 15.51 -23.69 9.82
CA ASN A 16 15.27 -22.46 9.10
C ASN A 16 13.86 -22.61 8.51
N HIS A 17 12.84 -22.29 9.32
CA HIS A 17 11.48 -22.18 8.81
C HIS A 17 11.51 -21.11 7.72
N GLN A 18 11.51 -21.57 6.47
CA GLN A 18 11.59 -20.70 5.31
C GLN A 18 10.28 -19.91 5.24
N LYS A 19 10.30 -18.69 5.76
CA LYS A 19 9.13 -17.80 5.77
C LYS A 19 8.85 -17.37 4.34
N THR A 20 7.63 -17.63 3.88
CA THR A 20 7.18 -17.26 2.53
C THR A 20 6.27 -16.05 2.64
N VAL A 21 6.47 -15.07 1.76
CA VAL A 21 5.57 -13.92 1.60
C VAL A 21 4.73 -14.14 0.35
N PHE A 22 3.41 -14.12 0.49
CA PHE A 22 2.53 -14.16 -0.68
C PHE A 22 2.29 -12.73 -1.17
N LEU A 23 2.98 -12.32 -2.22
CA LEU A 23 2.82 -10.97 -2.76
C LEU A 23 1.42 -10.75 -3.33
N PRO A 24 0.88 -9.52 -3.26
CA PRO A 24 -0.36 -9.16 -3.91
C PRO A 24 -0.19 -9.26 -5.43
N GLU A 25 -1.25 -9.70 -6.11
CA GLU A 25 -1.26 -9.89 -7.56
C GLU A 25 -1.81 -8.65 -8.28
N ILE A 26 -1.19 -8.29 -9.40
CA ILE A 26 -1.63 -7.26 -10.33
C ILE A 26 -1.44 -7.73 -11.78
N GLU A 27 -2.00 -6.99 -12.72
CA GLU A 27 -1.73 -7.15 -14.15
C GLU A 27 -1.26 -5.83 -14.73
N HIS A 28 -0.25 -5.87 -15.59
CA HIS A 28 0.28 -4.74 -16.33
C HIS A 28 0.79 -3.61 -15.42
N ALA A 29 1.81 -3.91 -14.63
CA ALA A 29 2.54 -2.92 -13.86
C ALA A 29 3.26 -1.92 -14.78
N ASP A 30 3.17 -0.64 -14.45
CA ASP A 30 3.89 0.42 -15.19
C ASP A 30 5.40 0.39 -14.89
N ILE A 31 5.78 -0.16 -13.73
CA ILE A 31 7.17 -0.24 -13.26
C ILE A 31 7.51 -1.72 -13.03
N THR A 32 8.48 -2.23 -13.77
CA THR A 32 8.92 -3.64 -13.71
C THR A 32 10.36 -3.81 -13.23
N GLU A 33 11.09 -2.71 -13.03
CA GLU A 33 12.49 -2.73 -12.60
C GLU A 33 12.79 -1.54 -11.67
N VAL A 34 13.51 -1.81 -10.59
CA VAL A 34 13.99 -0.81 -9.62
C VAL A 34 15.41 -1.19 -9.20
N HIS A 35 16.34 -0.24 -9.30
CA HIS A 35 17.74 -0.42 -8.91
C HIS A 35 18.03 0.21 -7.54
N ASP A 36 19.19 -0.11 -6.97
CA ASP A 36 19.64 0.39 -5.67
C ASP A 36 18.58 0.20 -4.59
N ILE A 37 18.33 -1.06 -4.22
CA ILE A 37 17.17 -1.47 -3.42
C ILE A 37 17.54 -2.03 -2.05
N SER A 38 16.76 -1.66 -1.03
CA SER A 38 16.65 -2.38 0.24
C SER A 38 15.29 -3.09 0.31
N PRO A 39 15.26 -4.43 0.38
CA PRO A 39 14.01 -5.16 0.57
C PRO A 39 13.58 -5.11 2.04
N ILE A 40 12.28 -4.95 2.26
CA ILE A 40 11.63 -5.01 3.57
C ILE A 40 10.51 -6.03 3.47
N TYR A 41 10.45 -6.97 4.40
CA TYR A 41 9.44 -8.03 4.37
C TYR A 41 8.47 -7.88 5.54
N ILE A 42 7.17 -7.99 5.24
CA ILE A 42 6.10 -8.03 6.23
C ILE A 42 5.33 -9.33 6.00
N PHE A 43 5.55 -10.29 6.89
CA PHE A 43 4.97 -11.64 6.79
C PHE A 43 3.67 -11.71 7.58
N TYR A 44 2.72 -12.49 7.05
CA TYR A 44 1.60 -12.99 7.82
C TYR A 44 2.07 -14.18 8.66
N ASP A 45 1.97 -14.06 9.99
CA ASP A 45 2.44 -15.04 10.96
C ASP A 45 1.43 -15.19 12.10
N GLU A 46 0.55 -16.19 12.00
CA GLU A 46 -0.50 -16.49 12.99
C GLU A 46 0.03 -16.73 14.42
N THR A 47 1.33 -16.97 14.59
CA THR A 47 1.94 -17.14 15.91
C THR A 47 2.13 -15.81 16.65
N LYS A 48 2.03 -14.67 15.94
CA LYS A 48 2.09 -13.31 16.51
C LYS A 48 0.71 -12.83 16.93
N ALA A 49 0.65 -12.03 18.00
CA ALA A 49 -0.59 -11.47 18.52
C ALA A 49 -1.37 -10.62 17.49
N ASP A 50 -0.65 -9.89 16.63
CA ASP A 50 -1.20 -9.10 15.52
C ASP A 50 -1.10 -9.82 14.17
N SER A 51 -0.78 -11.12 14.18
CA SER A 51 -0.53 -11.95 12.99
C SER A 51 0.49 -11.40 11.99
N LEU A 52 1.39 -10.51 12.43
CA LEU A 52 2.31 -9.78 11.56
C LEU A 52 3.75 -9.87 12.08
N GLU A 53 4.68 -10.21 11.18
CA GLU A 53 6.11 -10.12 11.45
C GLU A 53 6.80 -9.17 10.46
N LEU A 54 7.45 -8.12 10.99
CA LEU A 54 8.28 -7.21 10.21
C LEU A 54 9.75 -7.65 10.26
N ASN A 55 10.29 -8.06 9.12
CA ASN A 55 11.74 -8.23 8.94
C ASN A 55 12.30 -7.01 8.18
N ARG A 56 13.10 -6.24 8.92
CA ARG A 56 13.78 -5.02 8.44
C ARG A 56 15.30 -5.10 8.61
N ASN A 57 15.86 -6.30 8.60
CA ASN A 57 17.31 -6.46 8.69
C ASN A 57 17.95 -5.83 7.43
N ASN A 58 19.04 -5.09 7.62
CA ASN A 58 19.84 -4.49 6.55
C ASN A 58 19.14 -3.43 5.67
N VAL A 59 18.19 -2.67 6.23
CA VAL A 59 17.54 -1.55 5.50
C VAL A 59 18.46 -0.33 5.47
N ILE A 60 18.85 0.09 4.25
CA ILE A 60 19.69 1.26 4.00
C ILE A 60 18.80 2.45 3.59
N SER A 61 18.86 3.55 4.35
CA SER A 61 17.96 4.71 4.18
C SER A 61 18.12 5.44 2.85
N THR A 62 19.31 5.40 2.23
CA THR A 62 19.62 6.10 0.97
C THR A 62 19.12 5.38 -0.28
N THR A 63 18.70 4.12 -0.15
CA THR A 63 18.30 3.25 -1.27
C THR A 63 16.79 3.29 -1.49
N ASN A 64 16.33 2.84 -2.65
CA ASN A 64 14.90 2.58 -2.89
C ASN A 64 14.42 1.47 -1.95
N TRP A 65 13.25 1.62 -1.33
CA TRP A 65 12.70 0.57 -0.47
C TRP A 65 11.65 -0.24 -1.21
N LEU A 66 11.84 -1.57 -1.22
CA LEU A 66 10.87 -2.52 -1.75
C LEU A 66 10.15 -3.19 -0.60
N LEU A 67 8.91 -2.79 -0.34
CA LEU A 67 8.06 -3.42 0.66
C LEU A 67 7.38 -4.65 0.05
N ASN A 68 7.77 -5.82 0.54
CA ASN A 68 7.23 -7.13 0.23
C ASN A 68 6.25 -7.50 1.33
N ILE A 69 4.96 -7.26 1.09
CA ILE A 69 3.91 -7.40 2.10
C ILE A 69 3.03 -8.59 1.74
N ASP A 70 2.78 -9.46 2.71
CA ASP A 70 1.88 -10.59 2.52
C ASP A 70 0.46 -10.09 2.26
N LYS A 71 -0.13 -10.53 1.14
CA LYS A 71 -1.42 -10.10 0.63
C LYS A 71 -2.60 -10.36 1.58
N ARG A 72 -2.42 -11.28 2.53
CA ARG A 72 -3.44 -11.68 3.53
C ARG A 72 -3.58 -10.69 4.69
N LEU A 73 -2.57 -9.86 4.94
CA LEU A 73 -2.60 -8.87 6.01
C LEU A 73 -3.66 -7.80 5.72
N THR A 74 -4.33 -7.30 6.75
CA THR A 74 -5.25 -6.17 6.63
C THR A 74 -4.50 -4.83 6.65
N LEU A 75 -5.14 -3.78 6.18
CA LEU A 75 -4.61 -2.42 6.27
C LEU A 75 -4.39 -1.97 7.71
N GLY A 76 -5.29 -2.33 8.62
CA GLY A 76 -5.16 -2.05 10.06
C GLY A 76 -3.89 -2.67 10.67
N GLN A 77 -3.44 -3.82 10.16
CA GLN A 77 -2.18 -4.45 10.58
C GLN A 77 -0.96 -3.77 9.95
N VAL A 78 -0.99 -3.54 8.64
CA VAL A 78 0.22 -3.18 7.88
C VAL A 78 0.50 -1.67 7.86
N VAL A 79 -0.52 -0.82 7.74
CA VAL A 79 -0.34 0.63 7.59
C VAL A 79 0.40 1.25 8.76
N PRO A 80 0.16 0.87 10.05
CA PRO A 80 0.96 1.36 11.16
C PRO A 80 2.47 1.06 11.00
N LYS A 81 2.83 -0.10 10.44
CA LYS A 81 4.23 -0.44 10.18
C LYS A 81 4.79 0.36 9.00
N ILE A 82 3.99 0.61 7.95
CA ILE A 82 4.37 1.45 6.82
C ILE A 82 4.65 2.89 7.29
N ILE A 83 3.77 3.48 8.11
CA ILE A 83 3.97 4.82 8.69
C ILE A 83 5.27 4.88 9.48
N MET A 84 5.49 3.92 10.39
CA MET A 84 6.73 3.83 11.17
C MET A 84 7.98 3.76 10.27
N LEU A 85 7.93 3.03 9.17
CA LEU A 85 9.02 2.95 8.19
C LEU A 85 9.21 4.29 7.46
N GLN A 86 8.13 4.89 6.95
CA GLN A 86 8.17 6.19 6.27
C GLN A 86 8.75 7.27 7.18
N ASP A 87 8.33 7.34 8.44
CA ASP A 87 8.83 8.32 9.41
C ASP A 87 10.32 8.13 9.69
N LYS A 88 10.77 6.87 9.84
CA LYS A 88 12.20 6.57 9.98
C LYS A 88 13.00 7.07 8.78
N LYS A 89 12.48 6.95 7.56
CA LYS A 89 13.16 7.42 6.34
C LYS A 89 13.14 8.94 6.23
N ARG A 90 11.99 9.56 6.45
CA ARG A 90 11.77 11.00 6.30
C ARG A 90 12.56 11.82 7.33
N ASN A 91 12.67 11.30 8.55
CA ASN A 91 13.35 11.95 9.68
C ASN A 91 14.84 11.58 9.81
N ALA A 92 15.44 10.90 8.82
CA ALA A 92 16.87 10.60 8.85
C ALA A 92 17.70 11.88 8.71
N GLU A 93 18.45 12.23 9.76
CA GLU A 93 19.27 13.47 9.81
C GLU A 93 20.57 13.38 8.99
N LEU A 94 21.10 12.17 8.79
CA LEU A 94 22.36 11.90 8.09
C LEU A 94 22.11 10.95 6.91
N HIS A 95 22.83 11.18 5.81
CA HIS A 95 22.74 10.35 4.60
C HIS A 95 21.30 10.21 4.08
N LYS A 96 20.62 11.34 3.87
CA LYS A 96 19.30 11.37 3.23
C LYS A 96 19.48 11.40 1.71
N ASN A 97 18.72 10.56 1.00
CA ASN A 97 18.61 10.62 -0.44
C ASN A 97 17.17 10.96 -0.81
N GLU A 98 16.92 12.22 -1.17
CA GLU A 98 15.58 12.71 -1.55
C GLU A 98 15.07 12.05 -2.85
N ASN A 99 15.96 11.49 -3.67
CA ASN A 99 15.59 10.77 -4.89
C ASN A 99 15.20 9.31 -4.62
N SER A 100 15.45 8.81 -3.41
CA SER A 100 15.09 7.43 -3.07
C SER A 100 13.59 7.30 -2.86
N LYS A 101 12.99 6.33 -3.53
CA LYS A 101 11.54 6.08 -3.56
C LYS A 101 11.16 4.84 -2.76
N ASN A 102 9.88 4.69 -2.49
CA ASN A 102 9.32 3.52 -1.83
C ASN A 102 8.29 2.86 -2.74
N TYR A 103 8.38 1.55 -2.88
CA TYR A 103 7.55 0.76 -3.77
C TYR A 103 6.94 -0.44 -3.03
N PHE A 104 5.68 -0.74 -3.34
CA PHE A 104 5.10 -2.04 -3.04
C PHE A 104 5.52 -3.03 -4.12
N SER A 105 5.99 -4.20 -3.70
CA SER A 105 6.29 -5.31 -4.61
C SER A 105 5.04 -6.14 -4.83
N CYS A 106 4.73 -6.44 -6.09
CA CYS A 106 3.56 -7.20 -6.50
C CYS A 106 3.99 -8.32 -7.45
N ASN A 107 3.22 -9.41 -7.50
CA ASN A 107 3.33 -10.41 -8.54
C ASN A 107 2.52 -9.95 -9.76
N ASP A 108 3.20 -9.50 -10.82
CA ASP A 108 2.54 -9.16 -12.08
C ASP A 108 2.30 -10.43 -12.90
N THR A 109 1.05 -10.88 -12.89
CA THR A 109 0.64 -12.13 -13.53
C THR A 109 0.68 -12.05 -15.06
N SER A 110 0.67 -10.85 -15.64
CA SER A 110 0.72 -10.64 -17.10
C SER A 110 2.10 -10.90 -17.69
N ILE A 111 3.16 -10.68 -16.90
CA ILE A 111 4.56 -10.90 -17.30
C ILE A 111 5.25 -12.00 -16.49
N GLN A 112 4.56 -12.62 -15.54
CA GLN A 112 5.07 -13.65 -14.62
C GLN A 112 6.34 -13.20 -13.88
N ASN A 113 6.38 -11.93 -13.48
CA ASN A 113 7.52 -11.32 -12.81
C ASN A 113 7.04 -10.24 -11.82
N LEU A 114 7.96 -9.59 -11.12
CA LEU A 114 7.63 -8.51 -10.21
C LEU A 114 7.14 -7.27 -10.96
N GLY A 115 6.09 -6.66 -10.41
CA GLY A 115 5.64 -5.32 -10.72
C GLY A 115 5.68 -4.44 -9.47
N PHE A 116 5.84 -3.14 -9.65
CA PHE A 116 6.03 -2.19 -8.56
C PHE A 116 5.02 -1.05 -8.61
N ILE A 117 4.46 -0.71 -7.44
CA ILE A 117 3.60 0.47 -7.26
C ILE A 117 4.33 1.45 -6.35
N GLU A 118 4.65 2.64 -6.86
CA GLU A 118 5.26 3.71 -6.07
C GLU A 118 4.25 4.25 -5.04
N PHE A 119 4.69 4.42 -3.79
CA PHE A 119 3.90 5.04 -2.73
C PHE A 119 4.68 6.09 -1.91
N THR A 120 5.84 6.55 -2.41
CA THR A 120 6.66 7.61 -1.77
C THR A 120 5.86 8.84 -1.31
N PRO A 121 4.97 9.43 -2.14
CA PRO A 121 4.25 10.64 -1.75
C PRO A 121 3.10 10.37 -0.77
N ILE A 122 2.68 9.12 -0.59
CA ILE A 122 1.49 8.79 0.18
C ILE A 122 1.69 9.12 1.66
N ILE A 123 0.67 9.77 2.24
CA ILE A 123 0.58 10.12 3.65
C ILE A 123 -0.67 9.45 4.22
N TYR A 124 -0.46 8.41 5.01
CA TYR A 124 -1.55 7.71 5.69
C TYR A 124 -2.07 8.50 6.89
N LYS A 125 -3.40 8.58 7.01
CA LYS A 125 -4.13 9.17 8.14
C LYS A 125 -4.96 8.09 8.81
N MET A 126 -4.39 7.43 9.82
CA MET A 126 -5.06 6.35 10.56
C MET A 126 -6.22 6.86 11.42
N ASN A 127 -7.23 6.00 11.63
CA ASN A 127 -8.41 6.24 12.45
C ASN A 127 -9.13 7.53 12.07
N SER A 128 -9.21 7.82 10.78
CA SER A 128 -9.77 9.08 10.27
C SER A 128 -10.48 8.88 8.94
N ILE A 129 -11.50 9.72 8.69
CA ILE A 129 -12.27 9.78 7.45
C ILE A 129 -12.44 11.23 7.02
N LEU A 130 -12.60 11.47 5.71
CA LEU A 130 -13.17 12.71 5.19
C LEU A 130 -14.64 12.53 4.74
N PRO A 131 -15.53 13.54 4.92
CA PRO A 131 -15.32 14.73 5.74
C PRO A 131 -15.66 14.40 7.20
N ASN A 132 -14.74 14.64 8.12
CA ASN A 132 -15.18 15.00 9.47
C ASN A 132 -15.42 16.52 9.43
N VAL A 133 -16.58 16.89 8.89
CA VAL A 133 -17.17 18.22 8.66
C VAL A 133 -16.24 19.42 8.95
N SER A 134 -15.70 20.02 7.90
CA SER A 134 -15.41 21.47 7.88
C SER A 134 -15.82 22.04 6.53
N SER A 135 -16.68 23.06 6.59
CA SER A 135 -17.34 23.74 5.48
C SER A 135 -16.43 24.72 4.75
N ASP A 136 -15.11 24.48 4.71
CA ASP A 136 -14.18 25.47 4.17
C ASP A 136 -13.22 24.83 3.17
N TYR A 137 -13.72 24.56 1.97
CA TYR A 137 -12.91 24.67 0.75
C TYR A 137 -13.80 24.84 -0.48
N SER A 138 -14.45 26.01 -0.59
CA SER A 138 -15.09 26.45 -1.82
C SER A 138 -14.01 26.84 -2.84
N ASN A 139 -13.41 25.85 -3.51
CA ASN A 139 -12.72 26.12 -4.77
C ASN A 139 -13.72 25.86 -5.90
N ALA A 140 -14.31 26.94 -6.43
CA ALA A 140 -15.32 26.86 -7.49
C ALA A 140 -14.85 26.13 -8.76
N LYS A 141 -13.52 25.97 -8.97
CA LYS A 141 -12.95 25.28 -10.13
C LYS A 141 -12.65 23.80 -9.91
N LYS A 142 -12.48 23.33 -8.66
CA LYS A 142 -12.13 21.94 -8.33
C LYS A 142 -13.20 21.29 -7.48
N LYS A 143 -13.86 20.26 -8.01
CA LYS A 143 -14.86 19.49 -7.28
C LYS A 143 -14.14 18.41 -6.47
N ARG A 144 -14.08 18.57 -5.15
CA ARG A 144 -13.58 17.50 -4.28
C ARG A 144 -14.60 16.36 -4.21
N MET A 145 -14.12 15.15 -4.42
CA MET A 145 -14.89 13.92 -4.35
C MET A 145 -14.19 12.96 -3.40
N ILE A 146 -14.95 12.27 -2.57
CA ILE A 146 -14.45 11.20 -1.72
C ILE A 146 -14.81 9.88 -2.37
N LEU A 147 -13.80 9.05 -2.52
CA LEU A 147 -13.95 7.66 -2.89
C LEU A 147 -13.85 6.82 -1.61
N ASN A 148 -14.99 6.39 -1.10
CA ASN A 148 -15.07 5.59 0.12
C ASN A 148 -15.04 4.10 -0.22
N PHE A 149 -13.88 3.48 -0.07
CA PHE A 149 -13.64 2.07 -0.34
C PHE A 149 -13.89 1.24 0.94
N LYS A 150 -15.10 0.69 1.04
CA LYS A 150 -15.50 -0.11 2.20
C LYS A 150 -15.21 -1.60 2.01
N THR A 151 -15.55 -2.13 0.84
CA THR A 151 -15.30 -3.52 0.42
C THR A 151 -15.06 -3.56 -1.09
N PRO A 152 -14.50 -4.65 -1.67
CA PRO A 152 -14.39 -4.83 -3.11
C PRO A 152 -15.69 -4.60 -3.91
N ASN A 153 -16.84 -4.82 -3.28
CA ASN A 153 -18.17 -4.68 -3.88
C ASN A 153 -18.92 -3.43 -3.40
N ASP A 154 -18.31 -2.59 -2.55
CA ASP A 154 -18.93 -1.38 -2.00
C ASP A 154 -17.90 -0.24 -1.98
N ILE A 155 -17.87 0.50 -3.08
CA ILE A 155 -17.14 1.75 -3.25
C ILE A 155 -18.15 2.86 -3.48
N LYS A 156 -18.11 3.92 -2.67
CA LYS A 156 -19.07 5.03 -2.79
C LYS A 156 -18.38 6.31 -3.22
N PHE A 157 -19.00 7.00 -4.17
CA PHE A 157 -18.59 8.31 -4.65
C PHE A 157 -19.43 9.33 -3.89
N VAL A 158 -18.81 10.08 -2.99
CA VAL A 158 -19.46 11.06 -2.13
C VAL A 158 -18.93 12.44 -2.48
N THR A 159 -19.81 13.43 -2.60
CA THR A 159 -19.37 14.83 -2.70
C THR A 159 -19.58 15.58 -1.41
N LEU A 160 -18.62 16.47 -1.12
CA LEU A 160 -18.69 17.37 0.02
C LEU A 160 -19.82 18.40 -0.06
N TYR A 161 -20.33 18.67 -1.27
CA TYR A 161 -21.51 19.49 -1.45
C TYR A 161 -22.75 18.61 -1.23
N ASN A 162 -23.39 18.79 -0.07
CA ASN A 162 -24.65 18.16 0.38
C ASN A 162 -24.60 16.67 0.78
N ASP A 163 -23.42 16.10 1.09
CA ASP A 163 -23.22 14.72 1.60
C ASP A 163 -23.98 13.60 0.85
N SER A 164 -24.34 13.86 -0.40
CA SER A 164 -25.17 12.95 -1.19
C SER A 164 -24.26 11.92 -1.86
N ILE A 165 -24.56 10.64 -1.65
CA ILE A 165 -23.95 9.54 -2.43
C ILE A 165 -24.36 9.78 -3.88
N ILE A 166 -23.38 10.05 -4.74
CA ILE A 166 -23.61 10.25 -6.17
C ILE A 166 -23.75 8.91 -6.87
N LYS A 167 -22.93 7.94 -6.47
CA LYS A 167 -22.81 6.67 -7.18
C LYS A 167 -22.23 5.58 -6.27
N ASN A 168 -22.78 4.39 -6.41
CA ASN A 168 -22.17 3.16 -5.91
C ASN A 168 -21.37 2.50 -7.04
N SER A 169 -20.25 1.91 -6.68
CA SER A 169 -19.26 1.29 -7.56
C SER A 169 -18.72 0.02 -6.89
N THR A 170 -17.98 -0.77 -7.65
CA THR A 170 -17.18 -1.91 -7.19
C THR A 170 -15.76 -1.76 -7.71
N LEU A 171 -14.80 -2.59 -7.26
CA LEU A 171 -13.46 -2.62 -7.87
C LEU A 171 -13.54 -2.91 -9.38
N LYS A 172 -14.46 -3.78 -9.81
CA LYS A 172 -14.62 -4.16 -11.21
C LYS A 172 -15.10 -3.00 -12.09
N THR A 173 -15.95 -2.11 -11.54
CA THR A 173 -16.54 -0.99 -12.29
C THR A 173 -15.79 0.33 -12.07
N LEU A 174 -14.93 0.40 -11.06
CA LEU A 174 -14.30 1.63 -10.58
C LEU A 174 -13.64 2.45 -11.69
N LYS A 175 -12.84 1.79 -12.54
CA LYS A 175 -12.17 2.48 -13.65
C LYS A 175 -13.17 3.11 -14.61
N THR A 176 -14.17 2.34 -15.06
CA THR A 176 -15.23 2.83 -15.95
C THR A 176 -16.03 3.95 -15.29
N ASP A 177 -16.28 3.84 -13.98
CA ASP A 177 -17.03 4.82 -13.22
C ASP A 177 -16.27 6.14 -13.06
N LEU A 178 -14.94 6.10 -12.93
CA LEU A 178 -14.06 7.26 -12.92
C LEU A 178 -13.86 7.87 -14.32
N ASP A 179 -13.68 7.04 -15.34
CA ASP A 179 -13.57 7.49 -16.74
C ASP A 179 -14.87 8.16 -17.24
N ALA A 180 -16.02 7.84 -16.63
CA ALA A 180 -17.30 8.45 -16.94
C ALA A 180 -17.57 9.78 -16.20
N LEU A 181 -16.63 10.27 -15.37
CA LEU A 181 -16.79 11.56 -14.71
C LEU A 181 -16.83 12.69 -15.77
N PRO A 182 -17.79 13.63 -15.67
CA PRO A 182 -17.91 14.74 -16.61
C PRO A 182 -16.60 15.52 -16.81
N ASN A 183 -16.23 15.82 -18.06
CA ASN A 183 -14.99 16.55 -18.38
C ASN A 183 -15.12 18.08 -18.23
N ASP A 184 -16.27 18.59 -17.78
CA ASP A 184 -16.51 20.03 -17.60
C ASP A 184 -15.90 20.58 -16.30
N LYS A 185 -15.34 19.71 -15.45
CA LYS A 185 -14.77 20.06 -14.14
C LYS A 185 -13.50 19.26 -13.86
N GLU A 186 -12.63 19.84 -13.05
CA GLU A 186 -11.52 19.13 -12.43
C GLU A 186 -11.98 18.46 -11.12
N TYR A 187 -11.56 17.23 -10.89
CA TYR A 187 -11.87 16.42 -9.71
C TYR A 187 -10.63 16.20 -8.86
N ASP A 188 -10.71 16.55 -7.58
CA ASP A 188 -9.74 16.18 -6.55
C ASP A 188 -10.31 15.01 -5.75
N ILE A 189 -9.79 13.81 -5.97
CA ILE A 189 -10.27 12.58 -5.35
C ILE A 189 -9.48 12.31 -4.07
N VAL A 190 -10.20 12.26 -2.96
CA VAL A 190 -9.70 11.83 -1.66
C VAL A 190 -10.11 10.39 -1.41
N LEU A 191 -9.21 9.58 -0.84
CA LEU A 191 -9.46 8.18 -0.56
C LEU A 191 -9.77 7.97 0.94
N ASN A 192 -10.95 7.44 1.23
CA ASN A 192 -11.26 6.82 2.52
C ASN A 192 -11.25 5.30 2.33
N ILE A 193 -10.51 4.58 3.15
CA ILE A 193 -10.26 3.15 2.96
C ILE A 193 -10.48 2.43 4.29
N ASN A 194 -11.36 1.44 4.27
CA ASN A 194 -11.62 0.59 5.44
C ASN A 194 -10.37 -0.23 5.80
N ASP A 195 -9.95 -0.17 7.07
CA ASP A 195 -8.77 -0.82 7.60
C ASP A 195 -8.86 -2.36 7.61
N GLN A 196 -10.07 -2.91 7.52
CA GLN A 196 -10.32 -4.36 7.43
C GLN A 196 -10.06 -4.93 6.03
N LEU A 197 -9.83 -4.10 5.02
CA LEU A 197 -9.48 -4.56 3.68
C LEU A 197 -8.12 -5.27 3.71
N THR A 198 -8.01 -6.35 2.93
CA THR A 198 -6.72 -7.04 2.77
C THR A 198 -5.76 -6.19 1.96
N PHE A 199 -4.46 -6.47 2.09
CA PHE A 199 -3.44 -5.80 1.31
C PHE A 199 -3.59 -6.12 -0.18
N GLN A 200 -4.11 -7.30 -0.54
CA GLN A 200 -4.55 -7.59 -1.91
C GLN A 200 -5.60 -6.59 -2.39
N ASP A 201 -6.67 -6.36 -1.61
CA ASP A 201 -7.75 -5.46 -2.01
C ASP A 201 -7.24 -4.04 -2.23
N TYR A 202 -6.36 -3.56 -1.34
CA TYR A 202 -5.73 -2.26 -1.44
C TYR A 202 -4.86 -2.13 -2.71
N ILE A 203 -4.03 -3.13 -3.01
CA ILE A 203 -3.17 -3.10 -4.20
C ILE A 203 -3.99 -3.19 -5.48
N THR A 204 -5.03 -4.02 -5.53
CA THR A 204 -5.97 -4.06 -6.65
C THR A 204 -6.63 -2.70 -6.88
N PHE A 205 -7.03 -2.03 -5.80
CA PHE A 205 -7.60 -0.69 -5.84
C PHE A 205 -6.61 0.34 -6.40
N LYS A 206 -5.38 0.38 -5.86
CA LYS A 206 -4.32 1.28 -6.33
C LYS A 206 -3.96 1.05 -7.79
N SER A 207 -3.82 -0.21 -8.21
CA SER A 207 -3.57 -0.59 -9.61
C SER A 207 -4.73 -0.19 -10.53
N THR A 208 -5.97 -0.26 -10.04
CA THR A 208 -7.14 0.19 -10.81
C THR A 208 -7.14 1.70 -10.99
N LEU A 209 -6.79 2.44 -9.93
CA LEU A 209 -6.70 3.90 -9.95
C LEU A 209 -5.58 4.41 -10.87
N SER A 210 -4.43 3.73 -10.95
CA SER A 210 -3.33 4.14 -11.85
C SER A 210 -3.71 4.03 -13.33
N LYS A 211 -4.68 3.18 -13.67
CA LYS A 211 -5.18 2.97 -15.04
C LYS A 211 -6.25 3.98 -15.48
N VAL A 212 -6.68 4.87 -14.59
CA VAL A 212 -7.70 5.90 -14.89
C VAL A 212 -7.08 7.02 -15.71
N LYS A 213 -7.82 7.57 -16.69
CA LYS A 213 -7.34 8.72 -17.47
C LYS A 213 -7.35 9.97 -16.59
N LEU A 214 -6.18 10.37 -16.07
CA LEU A 214 -6.02 11.49 -15.13
C LEU A 214 -6.19 12.90 -15.72
N GLY A 215 -6.71 13.06 -16.95
CA GLY A 215 -6.73 14.35 -17.65
C GLY A 215 -7.43 15.49 -16.86
N HIS A 216 -8.50 15.16 -16.16
CA HIS A 216 -9.28 16.07 -15.30
C HIS A 216 -9.47 15.52 -13.88
N VAL A 217 -8.71 14.48 -13.51
CA VAL A 217 -8.82 13.79 -12.22
C VAL A 217 -7.46 13.75 -11.56
N THR A 218 -7.36 14.29 -10.35
CA THR A 218 -6.18 14.18 -9.49
C THR A 218 -6.52 13.36 -8.26
N ILE A 219 -5.64 12.43 -7.86
CA ILE A 219 -5.80 11.64 -6.64
C ILE A 219 -4.94 12.28 -5.55
N ASN A 220 -5.54 12.55 -4.39
CA ASN A 220 -4.87 13.14 -3.26
C ASN A 220 -3.84 12.17 -2.65
N GLU A 221 -2.71 12.70 -2.22
CA GLU A 221 -1.64 11.93 -1.58
C GLU A 221 -1.99 11.51 -0.14
N ASN A 222 -2.98 12.17 0.49
CA ASN A 222 -3.48 11.77 1.79
C ASN A 222 -4.51 10.64 1.64
N GLU A 223 -4.24 9.51 2.29
CA GLU A 223 -5.13 8.36 2.35
C GLU A 223 -5.66 8.18 3.77
N PHE A 224 -6.98 8.21 3.93
CA PHE A 224 -7.67 8.15 5.22
C PHE A 224 -8.06 6.70 5.49
N ILE A 225 -7.47 6.10 6.52
CA ILE A 225 -7.67 4.70 6.89
C ILE A 225 -8.56 4.65 8.12
N TYR A 226 -9.68 3.93 8.07
CA TYR A 226 -10.73 3.96 9.11
C TYR A 226 -11.29 2.59 9.47
#